data_AF-A0AB32W182-F1
#
_entry.id   AF-A0AB32W182-F1
#
_cell.length_a   1.000
_cell.length_b   1.000
_cell.length_c   1.000
_cell.angle_alpha   90.00
_cell.angle_beta   90.00
_cell.angle_gamma   90.00
#
_symmetry.space_group_name_H-M   'P 1'
#
loop_
_entity.id
_entity.type
_entity.pdbx_description
1 polymer ?
#
loop_
_entity_poly.entity_id
_entity_poly.type
_entity_poly.pdbx_seq_one_letter_code
_entity_poly.pdbx_strand_id
1 'polypeptide(L)'
;MAAVHTTIAGLSFEAVAIKPPSHPTYDLEGIIKLALAEDAGGRGDVTSMATIPFDMEVEAHFLAKDDGIIAGIVLAEMVFQEVDPSLKVKWSRKDGDYVQKGLQFGKVYGRAHSIVVAERIALNFMQRMSGIATLTKAMADAAHPAYILETRKTAPGLRLVDKWAVLIGGGRNHRLGLFDMVLIKDNHISIAGGISNALRSVDRYLEQENLQMEVEVETRTHEEVKEVLQYASQTKTSLTRIMLDNMVVPLPNGDVDVSMLKEAVELINGKFETEASGNVTFETVHKIGQTGVTYISRICHCFLWHHTGAMSLQAGTEVENYMPHNDLCGFQCSNQGFLVVFSKNGALTHSVKALDISLKIDTELALEVGRRTKRA
;
A
#
# COMPACT_ATOMS: atom_id res chain seq x y z
N MET A 1 -10.49 -5.20 -25.46
CA MET A 1 -9.45 -4.31 -26.01
C MET A 1 -8.10 -4.80 -25.50
N ALA A 2 -7.07 -4.71 -26.34
CA ALA A 2 -5.82 -5.46 -26.25
C ALA A 2 -5.11 -5.35 -24.88
N ALA A 3 -4.61 -6.49 -24.40
CA ALA A 3 -3.65 -6.54 -23.31
C ALA A 3 -2.44 -5.67 -23.69
N VAL A 4 -2.26 -4.56 -22.98
CA VAL A 4 -1.05 -3.76 -23.07
C VAL A 4 0.06 -4.63 -22.49
N HIS A 5 0.85 -5.25 -23.37
CA HIS A 5 2.15 -5.78 -23.01
C HIS A 5 3.01 -4.59 -22.56
N THR A 6 3.02 -4.31 -21.26
CA THR A 6 3.95 -3.39 -20.60
C THR A 6 5.34 -4.01 -20.66
N THR A 7 5.97 -3.86 -21.82
CA THR A 7 7.38 -4.20 -22.02
C THR A 7 8.14 -2.92 -21.71
N ILE A 8 8.62 -2.78 -20.47
CA ILE A 8 9.60 -1.74 -20.15
C ILE A 8 10.89 -2.17 -20.82
N ALA A 9 11.49 -1.26 -21.59
CA ALA A 9 12.61 -1.54 -22.47
C ALA A 9 13.79 -2.17 -21.71
N GLY A 10 13.90 -3.50 -21.67
CA GLY A 10 15.03 -4.24 -21.11
C GLY A 10 14.75 -5.08 -19.85
N LEU A 11 13.64 -4.86 -19.14
CA LEU A 11 13.23 -5.69 -18.00
C LEU A 11 12.02 -6.55 -18.39
N SER A 12 12.23 -7.85 -18.61
CA SER A 12 11.11 -8.77 -18.81
C SER A 12 10.40 -9.01 -17.48
N PHE A 13 9.18 -8.48 -17.30
CA PHE A 13 8.32 -8.79 -16.15
C PHE A 13 8.00 -10.29 -15.99
N GLU A 14 8.35 -11.13 -16.98
CA GLU A 14 8.29 -12.59 -16.88
C GLU A 14 9.21 -13.17 -15.79
N ALA A 15 10.28 -12.47 -15.42
CA ALA A 15 11.20 -12.88 -14.36
C ALA A 15 10.82 -12.36 -12.96
N VAL A 16 9.81 -11.47 -12.87
CA VAL A 16 9.38 -10.88 -11.60
C VAL A 16 8.39 -11.82 -10.91
N ALA A 17 8.76 -12.31 -9.73
CA ALA A 17 7.97 -13.29 -8.98
C ALA A 17 6.56 -12.77 -8.61
N ILE A 18 6.44 -11.47 -8.30
CA ILE A 18 5.18 -10.83 -7.92
C ILE A 18 4.97 -9.61 -8.81
N LYS A 19 4.07 -9.72 -9.77
CA LYS A 19 3.83 -8.66 -10.77
C LYS A 19 3.12 -7.45 -10.14
N PRO A 20 3.44 -6.22 -10.59
CA PRO A 20 2.70 -5.05 -10.17
C PRO A 20 1.25 -5.10 -10.67
N PRO A 21 0.30 -4.47 -9.95
CA PRO A 21 -1.06 -4.30 -10.45
C PRO A 21 -1.06 -3.42 -11.71
N SER A 22 -2.01 -3.65 -12.61
CA SER A 22 -2.18 -2.86 -13.83
C SER A 22 -3.21 -1.75 -13.65
N HIS A 23 -2.95 -0.54 -14.14
CA HIS A 23 -3.92 0.56 -14.15
C HIS A 23 -4.15 1.06 -15.59
N PRO A 24 -5.38 1.44 -15.99
CA PRO A 24 -5.67 1.82 -17.38
C PRO A 24 -5.04 3.14 -17.83
N THR A 25 -4.77 4.08 -16.91
CA THR A 25 -4.39 5.46 -17.27
C THR A 25 -3.04 5.95 -16.75
N TYR A 26 -2.34 5.18 -15.91
CA TYR A 26 -1.00 5.53 -15.45
C TYR A 26 -0.23 4.28 -15.08
N ASP A 27 1.09 4.38 -15.07
CA ASP A 27 2.01 3.27 -14.83
C ASP A 27 3.15 3.69 -13.91
N LEU A 28 4.08 2.75 -13.67
CA LEU A 28 5.24 2.97 -12.82
C LEU A 28 6.27 3.91 -13.47
N GLU A 29 6.41 3.90 -14.80
CA GLU A 29 7.34 4.79 -15.51
C GLU A 29 6.95 6.26 -15.32
N GLY A 30 5.66 6.58 -15.45
CA GLY A 30 5.16 7.93 -15.22
C GLY A 30 5.43 8.42 -13.80
N ILE A 31 5.28 7.54 -12.80
CA ILE A 31 5.59 7.86 -11.40
C ILE A 31 7.08 8.12 -11.20
N ILE A 32 7.96 7.32 -11.81
CA ILE A 32 9.41 7.50 -11.74
C ILE A 32 9.83 8.83 -12.37
N LYS A 33 9.31 9.14 -13.57
CA LYS A 33 9.59 10.40 -14.26
C LYS A 33 9.15 11.61 -13.45
N LEU A 34 7.99 11.54 -12.79
CA LEU A 34 7.51 12.59 -11.90
C LEU A 34 8.44 12.76 -10.68
N ALA A 35 8.87 11.66 -10.05
CA ALA A 35 9.79 11.71 -8.90
C ALA A 35 11.17 12.25 -9.28
N LEU A 36 11.69 11.90 -10.46
CA LEU A 36 12.93 12.46 -11.00
C LEU A 36 12.81 13.96 -11.28
N ALA A 37 11.69 14.38 -11.87
CA ALA A 37 11.43 15.80 -12.11
C ALA A 37 11.28 16.61 -10.81
N GLU A 38 10.72 16.00 -9.76
CA GLU A 38 10.61 16.59 -8.42
C GLU A 38 11.99 16.85 -7.81
N ASP A 39 12.88 15.86 -7.81
CA ASP A 39 14.17 15.94 -7.10
C ASP A 39 15.25 16.70 -7.88
N ALA A 40 15.36 16.46 -9.18
CA ALA A 40 16.40 17.07 -10.02
C ALA A 40 15.97 18.43 -10.62
N GLY A 41 14.66 18.66 -10.79
CA GLY A 41 14.13 19.82 -11.50
C GLY A 41 14.77 20.03 -12.88
N GLY A 42 14.81 21.28 -13.33
CA GLY A 42 15.45 21.63 -14.61
C GLY A 42 16.98 21.80 -14.54
N ARG A 43 17.58 21.76 -13.35
CA ARG A 43 19.00 22.09 -13.13
C ARG A 43 19.86 20.85 -12.86
N GLY A 44 19.27 19.74 -12.38
CA GLY A 44 20.02 18.56 -11.95
C GLY A 44 20.71 18.74 -10.60
N ASP A 45 21.53 17.75 -10.25
CA ASP A 45 22.30 17.74 -9.00
C ASP A 45 23.51 18.68 -9.06
N VAL A 46 23.33 19.89 -8.55
CA VAL A 46 24.37 20.93 -8.47
C VAL A 46 25.56 20.49 -7.63
N THR A 47 25.34 19.70 -6.59
CA THR A 47 26.40 19.25 -5.70
C THR A 47 27.31 18.25 -6.41
N SER A 48 26.75 17.24 -7.07
CA SER A 48 27.55 16.29 -7.87
C SER A 48 28.29 17.00 -9.00
N MET A 49 27.62 17.92 -9.73
CA MET A 49 28.24 18.75 -10.77
C MET A 49 29.45 19.57 -10.28
N ALA A 50 29.40 20.06 -9.05
CA ALA A 50 30.47 20.88 -8.48
C ALA A 50 31.61 20.06 -7.85
N THR A 51 31.34 18.83 -7.39
CA THR A 51 32.24 18.10 -6.48
C THR A 51 32.77 16.78 -7.04
N ILE A 52 32.13 16.20 -8.05
CA ILE A 52 32.47 14.87 -8.56
C ILE A 52 32.93 14.97 -10.02
N PRO A 53 34.09 14.41 -10.40
CA PRO A 53 34.49 14.31 -11.81
C PRO A 53 33.47 13.54 -12.65
N PHE A 54 33.16 14.04 -13.85
CA PHE A 54 32.11 13.47 -14.72
C PHE A 54 32.39 12.03 -15.18
N ASP A 55 33.66 11.65 -15.29
CA ASP A 55 34.14 10.33 -15.71
C ASP A 55 34.39 9.36 -14.55
N MET A 56 34.10 9.77 -13.31
CA MET A 56 34.31 8.91 -12.14
C MET A 56 33.28 7.77 -12.11
N GLU A 57 33.78 6.54 -12.11
CA GLU A 57 32.99 5.33 -11.84
C GLU A 57 33.19 4.87 -10.40
N VAL A 58 32.10 4.44 -9.76
CA VAL A 58 32.10 3.95 -8.37
C VAL A 58 31.22 2.71 -8.24
N GLU A 59 31.49 1.92 -7.20
CA GLU A 59 30.61 0.85 -6.72
C GLU A 59 29.89 1.33 -5.44
N ALA A 60 28.59 1.08 -5.35
CA ALA A 60 27.79 1.36 -4.16
C ALA A 60 27.00 0.12 -3.71
N HIS A 61 26.62 0.10 -2.43
CA HIS A 61 26.06 -1.06 -1.73
C HIS A 61 24.76 -0.75 -1.01
N PHE A 62 23.74 -1.56 -1.25
CA PHE A 62 22.49 -1.52 -0.51
C PHE A 62 22.64 -2.27 0.81
N LEU A 63 22.37 -1.58 1.92
CA LEU A 63 22.49 -2.09 3.27
C LEU A 63 21.14 -1.94 4.00
N ALA A 64 20.63 -3.04 4.54
CA ALA A 64 19.49 -3.02 5.45
C ALA A 64 19.93 -2.49 6.82
N LYS A 65 19.22 -1.50 7.37
CA LYS A 65 19.50 -0.93 8.69
C LYS A 65 18.51 -1.34 9.77
N ASP A 66 17.44 -2.01 9.38
CA ASP A 66 16.47 -2.67 10.25
C ASP A 66 16.13 -4.06 9.69
N ASP A 67 15.33 -4.82 10.44
CA ASP A 67 14.80 -6.11 10.02
C ASP A 67 13.47 -5.93 9.29
N GLY A 68 13.19 -6.75 8.26
CA GLY A 68 11.91 -6.67 7.56
C GLY A 68 11.86 -7.41 6.23
N ILE A 69 10.78 -7.19 5.49
CA ILE A 69 10.57 -7.71 4.14
C ILE A 69 11.03 -6.66 3.12
N ILE A 70 11.90 -7.06 2.20
CA ILE A 70 12.30 -6.18 1.10
C ILE A 70 11.17 -6.11 0.06
N ALA A 71 10.85 -4.90 -0.36
CA ALA A 71 10.00 -4.64 -1.50
C ALA A 71 10.49 -3.41 -2.29
N GLY A 72 10.33 -3.44 -3.61
CA GLY A 72 10.70 -2.35 -4.52
C GLY A 72 12.07 -2.52 -5.18
N ILE A 73 12.68 -3.71 -5.16
CA ILE A 73 13.91 -4.00 -5.92
C ILE A 73 13.69 -3.73 -7.40
N VAL A 74 12.61 -4.25 -7.97
CA VAL A 74 12.31 -4.07 -9.40
C VAL A 74 12.04 -2.60 -9.71
N LEU A 75 11.35 -1.89 -8.81
CA LEU A 75 11.10 -0.45 -8.98
C LEU A 75 12.40 0.37 -8.91
N ALA A 76 13.33 -0.01 -8.04
CA ALA A 76 14.65 0.62 -7.97
C ALA A 76 15.46 0.37 -9.24
N GLU A 77 15.44 -0.85 -9.80
CA GLU A 77 16.06 -1.15 -11.10
C GLU A 77 15.50 -0.24 -12.20
N MET A 78 14.18 -0.04 -12.24
CA MET A 78 13.55 0.87 -13.18
C MET A 78 14.02 2.32 -12.99
N VAL A 79 14.21 2.78 -11.75
CA VAL A 79 14.75 4.13 -11.46
C VAL A 79 16.19 4.25 -11.98
N PHE A 80 17.07 3.30 -11.67
CA PHE A 80 18.46 3.34 -12.18
C PHE A 80 18.51 3.30 -13.70
N GLN A 81 17.65 2.49 -14.31
CA GLN A 81 17.58 2.36 -15.76
C GLN A 81 17.06 3.64 -16.43
N GLU A 82 16.07 4.31 -15.84
CA GLU A 82 15.55 5.59 -16.35
C GLU A 82 16.62 6.69 -16.25
N VAL A 83 17.43 6.70 -15.18
CA VAL A 83 18.50 7.69 -14.99
C VAL A 83 19.68 7.43 -15.92
N ASP A 84 20.18 6.18 -15.97
CA ASP A 84 21.33 5.80 -16.78
C ASP A 84 21.33 4.28 -17.08
N PRO A 85 20.96 3.87 -18.30
CA PRO A 85 20.94 2.47 -18.71
C PRO A 85 22.30 1.75 -18.67
N SER A 86 23.41 2.48 -18.51
CA SER A 86 24.75 1.89 -18.40
C SER A 86 25.08 1.39 -16.98
N LEU A 87 24.27 1.77 -15.97
CA LEU A 87 24.44 1.32 -14.60
C LEU A 87 24.22 -0.19 -14.49
N LYS A 88 25.14 -0.86 -13.79
CA LYS A 88 25.09 -2.30 -13.55
C LYS A 88 24.63 -2.57 -12.13
N VAL A 89 23.39 -3.02 -11.99
CA VAL A 89 22.80 -3.40 -10.70
C VAL A 89 22.86 -4.92 -10.51
N LYS A 90 23.21 -5.37 -9.31
CA LYS A 90 23.21 -6.78 -8.91
C LYS A 90 22.56 -6.95 -7.55
N TRP A 91 21.61 -7.87 -7.45
CA TRP A 91 20.92 -8.19 -6.20
C TRP A 91 21.26 -9.59 -5.71
N SER A 92 21.29 -9.75 -4.39
CA SER A 92 21.42 -11.04 -3.71
C SER A 92 20.12 -11.47 -3.01
N ARG A 93 19.10 -10.64 -3.10
CA ARG A 93 17.74 -10.84 -2.58
C ARG A 93 16.73 -10.44 -3.66
N LYS A 94 15.50 -10.88 -3.49
CA LYS A 94 14.35 -10.51 -4.32
C LYS A 94 13.24 -9.90 -3.46
N ASP A 95 12.30 -9.23 -4.11
CA ASP A 95 11.10 -8.74 -3.44
C ASP A 95 10.36 -9.90 -2.74
N GLY A 96 10.01 -9.67 -1.48
CA GLY A 96 9.37 -10.66 -0.59
C GLY A 96 10.34 -11.40 0.33
N ASP A 97 11.65 -11.30 0.11
CA ASP A 97 12.63 -11.90 1.01
C ASP A 97 12.71 -11.14 2.34
N TYR A 98 12.87 -11.88 3.44
CA TYR A 98 13.19 -11.32 4.74
C TYR A 98 14.68 -10.99 4.86
N VAL A 99 14.99 -9.84 5.47
CA VAL A 99 16.35 -9.38 5.73
C VAL A 99 16.53 -8.93 7.16
N GLN A 100 17.78 -9.03 7.63
CA GLN A 100 18.21 -8.59 8.94
C GLN A 100 19.09 -7.36 8.82
N LYS A 101 19.07 -6.52 9.85
CA LYS A 101 19.93 -5.36 10.00
C LYS A 101 21.40 -5.73 9.78
N GLY A 102 22.07 -4.92 8.97
CA GLY A 102 23.46 -5.12 8.58
C GLY A 102 23.64 -5.96 7.32
N LEU A 103 22.58 -6.57 6.77
CA LEU A 103 22.68 -7.32 5.53
C LEU A 103 22.92 -6.38 4.34
N GLN A 104 24.00 -6.65 3.61
CA GLN A 104 24.19 -6.10 2.28
C GLN A 104 23.45 -6.97 1.26
N PHE A 105 22.45 -6.40 0.58
CA PHE A 105 21.55 -7.18 -0.28
C PHE A 105 21.61 -6.81 -1.76
N GLY A 106 22.32 -5.75 -2.13
CA GLY A 106 22.51 -5.33 -3.51
C GLY A 106 23.76 -4.48 -3.72
N LYS A 107 24.15 -4.34 -4.99
CA LYS A 107 25.26 -3.50 -5.45
C LYS A 107 24.89 -2.79 -6.74
N VAL A 108 25.39 -1.58 -6.94
CA VAL A 108 25.32 -0.84 -8.21
C VAL A 108 26.70 -0.32 -8.59
N TYR A 109 27.05 -0.44 -9.86
CA TYR A 109 28.33 0.03 -10.41
C TYR A 109 28.10 0.89 -11.64
N GLY A 110 28.84 2.00 -11.76
CA GLY A 110 28.84 2.87 -12.92
C GLY A 110 29.17 4.31 -12.57
N ARG A 111 28.69 5.27 -13.35
CA ARG A 111 29.01 6.70 -13.16
C ARG A 111 28.49 7.20 -11.81
N ALA A 112 29.37 7.86 -11.06
CA ALA A 112 29.06 8.39 -9.73
C ALA A 112 27.88 9.38 -9.76
N HIS A 113 27.84 10.29 -10.74
CA HIS A 113 26.73 11.24 -10.93
C HIS A 113 25.39 10.53 -11.08
N SER A 114 25.32 9.52 -11.96
CA SER A 114 24.09 8.78 -12.21
C SER A 114 23.62 8.02 -10.97
N ILE A 115 24.54 7.41 -10.22
CA ILE A 115 24.20 6.70 -8.98
C ILE A 115 23.65 7.66 -7.92
N VAL A 116 24.28 8.82 -7.72
CA VAL A 116 23.86 9.80 -6.71
C VAL A 116 22.50 10.41 -7.05
N VAL A 117 22.26 10.74 -8.32
CA VAL A 117 20.95 11.27 -8.78
C VAL A 117 19.83 10.24 -8.57
N ALA A 118 20.09 8.96 -8.86
CA ALA A 118 19.08 7.90 -8.69
C ALA A 118 18.86 7.52 -7.22
N GLU A 119 19.86 7.70 -6.35
CA GLU A 119 19.91 7.15 -5.00
C GLU A 119 18.66 7.49 -4.18
N ARG A 120 18.35 8.77 -4.02
CA ARG A 120 17.31 9.21 -3.09
C ARG A 120 15.95 8.70 -3.51
N ILE A 121 15.64 8.76 -4.80
CA ILE A 121 14.37 8.31 -5.37
C ILE A 121 14.23 6.80 -5.23
N ALA A 122 15.26 6.03 -5.58
CA ALA A 122 15.26 4.58 -5.43
C ALA A 122 15.05 4.17 -3.96
N LEU A 123 15.79 4.80 -3.03
CA LEU A 123 15.66 4.52 -1.59
C LEU A 123 14.27 4.90 -1.05
N ASN A 124 13.72 6.07 -1.43
CA ASN A 124 12.39 6.50 -0.98
C ASN A 124 11.30 5.49 -1.37
N PHE A 125 11.34 4.99 -2.61
CA PHE A 125 10.43 3.94 -3.06
C PHE A 125 10.63 2.64 -2.31
N MET A 126 11.87 2.13 -2.24
CA MET A 126 12.18 0.86 -1.58
C MET A 126 11.81 0.88 -0.10
N GLN A 127 12.14 1.94 0.63
CA GLN A 127 11.84 2.06 2.06
C GLN A 127 10.33 2.09 2.30
N ARG A 128 9.58 2.86 1.50
CA ARG A 128 8.11 2.91 1.57
C ARG A 128 7.50 1.54 1.32
N MET A 129 7.87 0.91 0.20
CA MET A 129 7.35 -0.40 -0.19
C MET A 129 7.72 -1.46 0.86
N SER A 130 8.96 -1.49 1.32
CA SER A 130 9.43 -2.46 2.32
C SER A 130 8.72 -2.28 3.66
N GLY A 131 8.45 -1.03 4.08
CA GLY A 131 7.65 -0.74 5.27
C GLY A 131 6.22 -1.29 5.17
N ILE A 132 5.56 -1.08 4.03
CA ILE A 132 4.21 -1.63 3.77
C ILE A 132 4.25 -3.17 3.74
N ALA A 133 5.18 -3.77 2.98
CA ALA A 133 5.31 -5.22 2.85
C ALA A 133 5.58 -5.90 4.19
N THR A 134 6.43 -5.31 5.03
CA THR A 134 6.75 -5.83 6.37
C THR A 134 5.52 -5.83 7.27
N LEU A 135 4.77 -4.73 7.31
CA LEU A 135 3.54 -4.64 8.09
C LEU A 135 2.48 -5.61 7.56
N THR A 136 2.29 -5.67 6.24
CA THR A 136 1.35 -6.59 5.61
C THR A 136 1.69 -8.04 5.94
N LYS A 137 2.97 -8.41 5.91
CA LYS A 137 3.41 -9.78 6.25
C LYS A 137 3.03 -10.15 7.68
N ALA A 138 3.33 -9.28 8.63
CA ALA A 138 2.97 -9.48 10.03
C ALA A 138 1.45 -9.62 10.22
N MET A 139 0.66 -8.77 9.55
CA MET A 139 -0.80 -8.82 9.61
C MET A 139 -1.36 -10.08 8.94
N ALA A 140 -0.84 -10.47 7.77
CA ALA A 140 -1.29 -11.64 7.03
C ALA A 140 -1.01 -12.94 7.79
N ASP A 141 0.17 -13.04 8.41
CA ASP A 141 0.53 -14.19 9.23
C ASP A 141 -0.38 -14.28 10.48
N ALA A 142 -0.72 -13.14 11.11
CA ALA A 142 -1.63 -13.11 12.25
C ALA A 142 -3.10 -13.39 11.89
N ALA A 143 -3.55 -12.95 10.71
CA ALA A 143 -4.91 -13.08 10.21
C ALA A 143 -5.29 -14.49 9.76
N HIS A 144 -4.30 -15.36 9.50
CA HIS A 144 -4.54 -16.69 8.95
C HIS A 144 -5.58 -17.47 9.80
N PRO A 145 -6.59 -18.10 9.17
CA PRO A 145 -6.71 -18.43 7.75
C PRO A 145 -7.24 -17.34 6.82
N ALA A 146 -7.72 -16.21 7.34
CA ALA A 146 -8.23 -15.12 6.52
C ALA A 146 -7.11 -14.37 5.77
N TYR A 147 -7.45 -13.80 4.61
CA TYR A 147 -6.51 -12.99 3.84
C TYR A 147 -6.64 -11.51 4.18
N ILE A 148 -5.50 -10.82 4.33
CA ILE A 148 -5.48 -9.36 4.46
C ILE A 148 -5.69 -8.71 3.10
N LEU A 149 -6.66 -7.80 3.03
CA LEU A 149 -6.90 -6.90 1.91
C LEU A 149 -6.46 -5.49 2.24
N GLU A 150 -5.91 -4.81 1.23
CA GLU A 150 -5.71 -3.37 1.29
C GLU A 150 -6.91 -2.57 0.79
N THR A 151 -6.82 -1.24 0.80
CA THR A 151 -7.93 -0.37 0.39
C THR A 151 -7.45 0.78 -0.50
N ARG A 152 -8.39 1.52 -1.09
CA ARG A 152 -8.11 2.76 -1.83
C ARG A 152 -7.56 3.92 -0.98
N LYS A 153 -7.41 3.74 0.34
CA LYS A 153 -6.80 4.70 1.28
C LYS A 153 -5.26 4.64 1.17
N THR A 154 -4.78 4.98 -0.02
CA THR A 154 -3.36 4.98 -0.43
C THR A 154 -2.85 6.41 -0.56
N ALA A 155 -1.53 6.60 -0.64
CA ALA A 155 -0.99 7.90 -1.05
C ALA A 155 -1.43 8.24 -2.49
N PRO A 156 -1.90 9.48 -2.77
CA PRO A 156 -2.19 9.98 -4.11
C PRO A 156 -0.98 9.81 -5.01
N GLY A 157 -1.22 9.41 -6.25
CA GLY A 157 -0.15 9.13 -7.22
C GLY A 157 0.61 7.82 -6.98
N LEU A 158 0.61 7.27 -5.76
CA LEU A 158 1.43 6.10 -5.39
C LEU A 158 0.62 4.80 -5.20
N ARG A 159 -0.66 4.77 -5.59
CA ARG A 159 -1.53 3.61 -5.36
C ARG A 159 -0.98 2.30 -5.96
N LEU A 160 -0.41 2.34 -7.17
CA LEU A 160 0.21 1.16 -7.78
C LEU A 160 1.38 0.63 -6.93
N VAL A 161 2.25 1.52 -6.48
CA VAL A 161 3.41 1.21 -5.64
C VAL A 161 2.96 0.62 -4.30
N ASP A 162 2.00 1.29 -3.65
CA ASP A 162 1.44 0.91 -2.37
C ASP A 162 0.77 -0.47 -2.41
N LYS A 163 -0.05 -0.74 -3.43
CA LYS A 163 -0.73 -2.04 -3.61
C LYS A 163 0.24 -3.14 -4.00
N TRP A 164 1.25 -2.83 -4.81
CA TRP A 164 2.28 -3.80 -5.15
C TRP A 164 3.06 -4.25 -3.91
N ALA A 165 3.40 -3.33 -3.02
CA ALA A 165 4.04 -3.66 -1.75
C ALA A 165 3.18 -4.58 -0.86
N VAL A 166 1.86 -4.40 -0.84
CA VAL A 166 0.93 -5.30 -0.12
C VAL A 166 0.98 -6.72 -0.70
N LEU A 167 0.96 -6.86 -2.03
CA LEU A 167 1.10 -8.17 -2.67
C LEU A 167 2.44 -8.82 -2.30
N ILE A 168 3.54 -8.05 -2.30
CA ILE A 168 4.87 -8.53 -1.90
C ILE A 168 4.88 -9.01 -0.45
N GLY A 169 4.18 -8.32 0.44
CA GLY A 169 4.01 -8.71 1.85
C GLY A 169 3.10 -9.93 2.07
N GLY A 170 2.52 -10.52 1.03
CA GLY A 170 1.60 -11.66 1.14
C GLY A 170 0.15 -11.30 1.43
N GLY A 171 -0.20 -10.01 1.35
CA GLY A 171 -1.60 -9.57 1.31
C GLY A 171 -2.20 -9.76 -0.07
N ARG A 172 -3.47 -9.38 -0.22
CA ARG A 172 -4.20 -9.37 -1.49
C ARG A 172 -4.69 -7.97 -1.80
N ASN A 173 -4.84 -7.68 -3.08
CA ASN A 173 -5.42 -6.42 -3.51
C ASN A 173 -6.95 -6.50 -3.48
N HIS A 174 -7.57 -5.48 -2.90
CA HIS A 174 -8.96 -5.12 -3.19
C HIS A 174 -9.01 -4.35 -4.51
N ARG A 175 -10.17 -3.83 -4.88
CA ARG A 175 -10.36 -3.06 -6.11
C ARG A 175 -9.36 -1.92 -6.25
N LEU A 176 -8.76 -1.78 -7.43
CA LEU A 176 -7.75 -0.77 -7.71
C LEU A 176 -8.34 0.65 -7.73
N GLY A 177 -9.52 0.79 -8.30
CA GLY A 177 -10.21 2.06 -8.47
C GLY A 177 -11.72 1.89 -8.44
N LEU A 178 -12.44 2.98 -8.73
CA LEU A 178 -13.91 2.94 -8.83
C LEU A 178 -14.39 2.17 -10.07
N PHE A 179 -13.52 2.03 -11.09
CA PHE A 179 -13.80 1.36 -12.37
C PHE A 179 -13.67 -0.16 -12.31
N ASP A 180 -13.04 -0.70 -11.27
CA ASP A 180 -12.53 -2.07 -11.23
C ASP A 180 -13.56 -3.07 -10.64
N MET A 181 -14.33 -2.61 -9.65
CA MET A 181 -15.31 -3.43 -8.94
C MET A 181 -16.42 -2.55 -8.37
N VAL A 182 -17.67 -3.05 -8.41
CA VAL A 182 -18.79 -2.41 -7.74
C VAL A 182 -18.68 -2.64 -6.24
N LEU A 183 -18.75 -1.56 -5.45
CA LEU A 183 -18.88 -1.64 -3.99
C LEU A 183 -20.06 -0.77 -3.57
N ILE A 184 -21.14 -1.43 -3.18
CA ILE A 184 -22.37 -0.79 -2.69
C ILE A 184 -22.18 -0.50 -1.20
N LYS A 185 -22.14 0.78 -0.84
CA LYS A 185 -22.04 1.27 0.55
C LYS A 185 -23.38 1.75 1.10
N ASP A 186 -23.43 2.00 2.40
CA ASP A 186 -24.53 2.65 3.14
C ASP A 186 -25.19 3.84 2.40
N ASN A 187 -24.39 4.74 1.85
CA ASN A 187 -24.88 5.90 1.10
C ASN A 187 -25.64 5.49 -0.16
N HIS A 188 -25.15 4.47 -0.88
CA HIS A 188 -25.79 3.97 -2.10
C HIS A 188 -27.09 3.24 -1.77
N ILE A 189 -27.08 2.43 -0.69
CA ILE A 189 -28.26 1.72 -0.19
C ILE A 189 -29.36 2.73 0.18
N SER A 190 -28.99 3.79 0.90
CA SER A 190 -29.92 4.84 1.32
C SER A 190 -30.52 5.57 0.13
N ILE A 191 -29.71 5.97 -0.84
CA ILE A 191 -30.16 6.67 -2.06
C ILE A 191 -31.03 5.78 -2.95
N ALA A 192 -30.70 4.48 -3.06
CA ALA A 192 -31.47 3.51 -3.84
C ALA A 192 -32.79 3.09 -3.16
N GLY A 193 -33.01 3.50 -1.90
CA GLY A 193 -34.20 3.12 -1.13
C GLY A 193 -34.20 1.65 -0.71
N GLY A 194 -33.04 1.09 -0.35
CA GLY A 194 -32.90 -0.25 0.21
C GLY A 194 -31.85 -1.12 -0.50
N ILE A 195 -31.38 -2.17 0.17
CA ILE A 195 -30.29 -3.03 -0.30
C ILE A 195 -30.71 -3.80 -1.55
N SER A 196 -31.91 -4.40 -1.53
CA SER A 196 -32.48 -5.12 -2.67
C SER A 196 -32.61 -4.24 -3.93
N ASN A 197 -32.93 -2.95 -3.75
CA ASN A 197 -33.05 -2.00 -4.87
C ASN A 197 -31.68 -1.60 -5.43
N ALA A 198 -30.69 -1.44 -4.56
CA ALA A 198 -29.30 -1.19 -4.97
C ALA A 198 -28.74 -2.37 -5.77
N LEU A 199 -28.86 -3.60 -5.27
CA LEU A 199 -28.41 -4.82 -5.96
C LEU A 199 -29.10 -4.98 -7.31
N ARG A 200 -30.44 -4.84 -7.37
CA ARG A 200 -31.19 -4.91 -8.63
C ARG A 200 -30.74 -3.86 -9.64
N SER A 201 -30.42 -2.65 -9.18
CA SER A 201 -29.95 -1.58 -10.06
C SER A 201 -28.58 -1.89 -10.63
N VAL A 202 -27.68 -2.46 -9.82
CA VAL A 202 -26.36 -2.92 -10.26
C VAL A 202 -26.48 -4.07 -11.26
N ASP A 203 -27.26 -5.10 -10.96
CA ASP A 203 -27.43 -6.26 -11.85
C ASP A 203 -27.97 -5.84 -13.23
N ARG A 204 -28.98 -4.97 -13.24
CA ARG A 204 -29.52 -4.40 -14.48
C ARG A 204 -28.47 -3.58 -15.24
N TYR A 205 -27.69 -2.75 -14.55
CA TYR A 205 -26.66 -1.93 -15.18
C TYR A 205 -25.57 -2.78 -15.82
N LEU A 206 -25.07 -3.80 -15.11
CA LEU A 206 -24.04 -4.70 -15.62
C LEU A 206 -24.55 -5.51 -16.83
N GLU A 207 -25.82 -5.94 -16.82
CA GLU A 207 -26.43 -6.61 -17.96
C GLU A 207 -26.59 -5.68 -19.17
N GLN A 208 -27.07 -4.45 -18.96
CA GLN A 208 -27.28 -3.45 -20.01
C GLN A 208 -25.98 -3.04 -20.70
N GLU A 209 -24.93 -2.82 -19.91
CA GLU A 209 -23.60 -2.45 -20.43
C GLU A 209 -22.76 -3.66 -20.85
N ASN A 210 -23.28 -4.88 -20.68
CA ASN A 210 -22.58 -6.14 -20.93
C ASN A 210 -21.22 -6.20 -20.23
N LEU A 211 -21.18 -5.77 -18.96
CA LEU A 211 -20.01 -5.74 -18.10
C LEU A 211 -19.97 -6.98 -17.21
N GLN A 212 -18.77 -7.52 -17.01
CA GLN A 212 -18.50 -8.61 -16.07
C GLN A 212 -17.49 -8.10 -15.06
N MET A 213 -17.95 -7.82 -13.83
CA MET A 213 -17.11 -7.37 -12.73
C MET A 213 -17.66 -7.90 -11.41
N GLU A 214 -16.77 -8.03 -10.42
CA GLU A 214 -17.15 -8.40 -9.06
C GLU A 214 -18.06 -7.33 -8.45
N VAL A 215 -18.96 -7.78 -7.57
CA VAL A 215 -19.90 -6.91 -6.85
C VAL A 215 -19.83 -7.24 -5.37
N GLU A 216 -19.56 -6.19 -4.59
CA GLU A 216 -19.52 -6.25 -3.14
C GLU A 216 -20.60 -5.34 -2.54
N VAL A 217 -21.24 -5.80 -1.47
CA VAL A 217 -22.22 -5.02 -0.69
C VAL A 217 -21.79 -4.91 0.77
N GLU A 218 -21.86 -3.70 1.31
CA GLU A 218 -21.62 -3.39 2.71
C GLU A 218 -22.87 -3.66 3.54
N THR A 219 -22.71 -4.40 4.64
CA THR A 219 -23.77 -4.74 5.61
C THR A 219 -23.27 -4.51 7.03
N ARG A 220 -24.17 -4.05 7.90
CA ARG A 220 -23.88 -3.63 9.28
C ARG A 220 -24.69 -4.41 10.32
N THR A 221 -25.77 -5.07 9.91
CA THR A 221 -26.60 -5.89 10.80
C THR A 221 -26.94 -7.26 10.21
N HIS A 222 -27.37 -8.20 11.05
CA HIS A 222 -27.80 -9.52 10.58
C HIS A 222 -29.06 -9.46 9.71
N GLU A 223 -29.93 -8.48 9.92
CA GLU A 223 -31.10 -8.23 9.09
C GLU A 223 -30.70 -7.83 7.67
N GLU A 224 -29.73 -6.93 7.52
CA GLU A 224 -29.17 -6.53 6.22
C GLU A 224 -28.55 -7.75 5.51
N VAL A 225 -27.81 -8.61 6.23
CA VAL A 225 -27.27 -9.87 5.68
C VAL A 225 -28.39 -10.80 5.22
N LYS A 226 -29.46 -10.98 6.00
CA LYS A 226 -30.62 -11.81 5.61
C LYS A 226 -31.32 -11.26 4.37
N GLU A 227 -31.46 -9.94 4.25
CA GLU A 227 -32.04 -9.29 3.06
C GLU A 227 -31.21 -9.62 1.79
N VAL A 228 -29.88 -9.50 1.87
CA VAL A 228 -28.97 -9.84 0.77
C VAL A 228 -29.12 -11.30 0.36
N LEU A 229 -29.13 -12.22 1.33
CA LEU A 229 -29.29 -13.66 1.08
C LEU A 229 -30.66 -13.99 0.47
N GLN A 230 -31.72 -13.32 0.92
CA GLN A 230 -33.06 -13.48 0.35
C GLN A 230 -33.07 -13.01 -1.11
N TYR A 231 -32.54 -11.83 -1.40
CA TYR A 231 -32.44 -11.29 -2.76
C TYR A 231 -31.71 -12.26 -3.69
N ALA A 232 -30.53 -12.73 -3.28
CA ALA A 232 -29.72 -13.67 -4.05
C ALA A 232 -30.37 -15.04 -4.27
N SER A 233 -31.24 -15.49 -3.35
CA SER A 233 -31.97 -16.76 -3.51
C SER A 233 -33.13 -16.68 -4.51
N GLN A 234 -33.65 -15.47 -4.74
CA GLN A 234 -34.83 -15.24 -5.58
C GLN A 234 -34.47 -14.69 -6.96
N THR A 235 -33.31 -14.02 -7.07
CA THR A 235 -32.88 -13.30 -8.27
C THR A 235 -31.50 -13.75 -8.68
N LYS A 236 -31.26 -13.89 -9.99
CA LYS A 236 -29.91 -14.03 -10.51
C LYS A 236 -29.16 -12.73 -10.24
N THR A 237 -28.10 -12.80 -9.45
CA THR A 237 -27.30 -11.64 -9.05
C THR A 237 -25.84 -11.83 -9.40
N SER A 238 -25.15 -10.71 -9.63
CA SER A 238 -23.71 -10.62 -9.88
C SER A 238 -22.92 -10.46 -8.57
N LEU A 239 -23.59 -10.50 -7.41
CA LEU A 239 -22.99 -10.41 -6.09
C LEU A 239 -21.94 -11.51 -5.88
N THR A 240 -20.73 -11.11 -5.51
CA THR A 240 -19.62 -12.03 -5.22
C THR A 240 -19.20 -12.00 -3.75
N ARG A 241 -19.34 -10.84 -3.09
CA ARG A 241 -18.83 -10.62 -1.73
C ARG A 241 -19.78 -9.81 -0.85
N ILE A 242 -19.81 -10.15 0.44
CA ILE A 242 -20.52 -9.39 1.49
C ILE A 242 -19.49 -8.84 2.47
N MET A 243 -19.43 -7.52 2.59
CA MET A 243 -18.65 -6.82 3.60
C MET A 243 -19.46 -6.70 4.90
N LEU A 244 -18.87 -7.18 5.99
CA LEU A 244 -19.39 -7.16 7.35
C LEU A 244 -18.70 -5.99 8.08
N ASP A 245 -19.30 -4.81 8.02
CA ASP A 245 -18.69 -3.57 8.52
C ASP A 245 -19.02 -3.35 10.00
N ASN A 246 -17.99 -3.09 10.80
CA ASN A 246 -18.07 -2.76 12.22
C ASN A 246 -18.84 -3.77 13.10
N MET A 247 -18.87 -5.06 12.70
CA MET A 247 -19.44 -6.16 13.50
C MET A 247 -18.47 -6.70 14.59
N VAL A 248 -17.38 -5.97 14.84
CA VAL A 248 -16.38 -6.27 15.88
C VAL A 248 -16.43 -5.16 16.92
N VAL A 249 -16.74 -5.52 18.17
CA VAL A 249 -16.93 -4.56 19.25
C VAL A 249 -15.71 -4.55 20.17
N PRO A 250 -15.03 -3.40 20.35
CA PRO A 250 -13.94 -3.28 21.33
C PRO A 250 -14.46 -3.46 22.76
N LEU A 251 -13.74 -4.24 23.56
CA LEU A 251 -14.02 -4.45 24.97
C LEU A 251 -13.10 -3.57 25.85
N PRO A 252 -13.54 -3.13 27.04
CA PRO A 252 -12.75 -2.25 27.92
C PRO A 252 -11.40 -2.84 28.38
N ASN A 253 -11.24 -4.15 28.31
CA ASN A 253 -10.02 -4.88 28.66
C ASN A 253 -8.98 -4.92 27.52
N GLY A 254 -9.24 -4.24 26.39
CA GLY A 254 -8.38 -4.26 25.21
C GLY A 254 -8.62 -5.46 24.27
N ASP A 255 -9.63 -6.28 24.56
CA ASP A 255 -10.04 -7.40 23.74
C ASP A 255 -11.16 -6.99 22.75
N VAL A 256 -11.61 -7.91 21.89
CA VAL A 256 -12.74 -7.71 20.97
C VAL A 256 -13.78 -8.80 21.08
N ASP A 257 -15.04 -8.40 21.00
CA ASP A 257 -16.17 -9.30 20.77
C ASP A 257 -16.41 -9.45 19.27
N VAL A 258 -16.38 -10.69 18.80
CA VAL A 258 -16.55 -11.09 17.40
C VAL A 258 -17.80 -11.95 17.20
N SER A 259 -18.68 -12.04 18.20
CA SER A 259 -19.87 -12.90 18.18
C SER A 259 -20.80 -12.55 17.03
N MET A 260 -21.07 -11.25 16.83
CA MET A 260 -21.91 -10.76 15.73
C MET A 260 -21.32 -11.12 14.36
N LEU A 261 -20.00 -10.94 14.20
CA LEU A 261 -19.28 -11.29 12.98
C LEU A 261 -19.38 -12.79 12.69
N LYS A 262 -19.16 -13.63 13.71
CA LYS A 262 -19.23 -15.09 13.57
C LYS A 262 -20.63 -15.57 13.18
N GLU A 263 -21.66 -15.05 13.83
CA GLU A 263 -23.06 -15.36 13.49
C GLU A 263 -23.39 -14.94 12.05
N ALA A 264 -22.89 -13.79 11.58
CA ALA A 264 -23.07 -13.34 10.21
C ALA A 264 -22.39 -14.28 9.19
N VAL A 265 -21.16 -14.74 9.48
CA VAL A 265 -20.45 -15.73 8.65
C VAL A 265 -21.21 -17.06 8.61
N GLU A 266 -21.73 -17.53 9.75
CA GLU A 266 -22.54 -18.75 9.83
C GLU A 266 -23.85 -18.62 9.03
N LEU A 267 -24.50 -17.45 9.05
CA LEU A 267 -25.69 -17.17 8.24
C LEU A 267 -25.41 -17.23 6.74
N ILE A 268 -24.26 -16.71 6.30
CA ILE A 268 -23.84 -16.74 4.89
C ILE A 268 -23.47 -18.15 4.45
N ASN A 269 -22.94 -18.97 5.36
CA ASN A 269 -22.65 -20.41 5.17
C ASN A 269 -21.87 -20.70 3.87
N GLY A 270 -20.86 -19.89 3.57
CA GLY A 270 -19.99 -20.07 2.40
C GLY A 270 -20.64 -19.81 1.03
N LYS A 271 -21.85 -19.23 0.97
CA LYS A 271 -22.51 -18.87 -0.30
C LYS A 271 -21.82 -17.72 -1.04
N PHE A 272 -21.22 -16.80 -0.29
CA PHE A 272 -20.49 -15.64 -0.79
C PHE A 272 -19.17 -15.51 -0.07
N GLU A 273 -18.19 -14.84 -0.69
CA GLU A 273 -17.01 -14.39 0.03
C GLU A 273 -17.42 -13.40 1.13
N THR A 274 -16.72 -13.42 2.26
CA THR A 274 -16.98 -12.51 3.38
C THR A 274 -15.76 -11.66 3.68
N GLU A 275 -15.98 -10.37 3.90
CA GLU A 275 -14.93 -9.40 4.23
C GLU A 275 -15.25 -8.70 5.55
N ALA A 276 -14.39 -8.83 6.55
CA ALA A 276 -14.49 -8.03 7.77
C ALA A 276 -13.85 -6.66 7.58
N SER A 277 -14.57 -5.60 7.94
CA SER A 277 -14.09 -4.21 7.93
C SER A 277 -14.37 -3.52 9.27
N GLY A 278 -13.53 -2.55 9.62
CA GLY A 278 -13.68 -1.73 10.83
C GLY A 278 -12.81 -2.18 12.00
N ASN A 279 -12.13 -1.22 12.64
CA ASN A 279 -11.36 -1.39 13.89
C ASN A 279 -10.38 -2.59 13.98
N VAL A 280 -9.80 -3.01 12.85
CA VAL A 280 -8.78 -4.07 12.82
C VAL A 280 -7.44 -3.52 13.31
N THR A 281 -6.84 -4.15 14.32
CA THR A 281 -5.49 -3.85 14.81
C THR A 281 -4.65 -5.13 14.82
N PHE A 282 -3.35 -5.02 15.10
CA PHE A 282 -2.49 -6.20 15.16
C PHE A 282 -2.92 -7.18 16.27
N GLU A 283 -3.48 -6.66 17.36
CA GLU A 283 -3.97 -7.45 18.49
C GLU A 283 -5.30 -8.13 18.18
N THR A 284 -6.16 -7.48 17.39
CA THR A 284 -7.52 -7.97 17.11
C THR A 284 -7.62 -8.84 15.87
N VAL A 285 -6.71 -8.66 14.90
CA VAL A 285 -6.74 -9.33 13.60
C VAL A 285 -6.76 -10.87 13.72
N HIS A 286 -6.05 -11.41 14.70
CA HIS A 286 -6.03 -12.86 14.92
C HIS A 286 -7.42 -13.40 15.23
N LYS A 287 -8.12 -12.79 16.20
CA LYS A 287 -9.48 -13.20 16.58
C LYS A 287 -10.46 -13.05 15.43
N ILE A 288 -10.35 -11.95 14.68
CA ILE A 288 -11.18 -11.70 13.50
C ILE A 288 -10.94 -12.80 12.46
N GLY A 289 -9.68 -13.15 12.19
CA GLY A 289 -9.32 -14.23 11.25
C GLY A 289 -9.85 -15.60 11.63
N GLN A 290 -9.97 -15.88 12.93
CA GLN A 290 -10.55 -17.14 13.43
C GLN A 290 -12.09 -17.23 13.32
N THR A 291 -12.79 -16.16 12.92
CA THR A 291 -14.25 -16.20 12.77
C THR A 291 -14.74 -16.95 11.55
N GLY A 292 -13.85 -17.27 10.60
CA GLY A 292 -14.19 -17.91 9.32
C GLY A 292 -14.46 -16.91 8.19
N VAL A 293 -14.18 -15.61 8.40
CA VAL A 293 -14.19 -14.63 7.30
C VAL A 293 -13.14 -14.97 6.24
N THR A 294 -13.47 -14.71 4.97
CA THR A 294 -12.53 -14.95 3.87
C THR A 294 -11.43 -13.89 3.83
N TYR A 295 -11.83 -12.64 4.01
CA TYR A 295 -10.97 -11.47 3.94
C TYR A 295 -11.11 -10.56 5.16
N ILE A 296 -10.06 -9.82 5.45
CA ILE A 296 -10.05 -8.73 6.42
C ILE A 296 -9.46 -7.50 5.74
N SER A 297 -10.24 -6.43 5.65
CA SER A 297 -9.79 -5.18 5.05
C SER A 297 -9.19 -4.25 6.11
N ARG A 298 -7.92 -3.89 5.91
CA ARG A 298 -7.23 -2.92 6.76
C ARG A 298 -6.29 -2.04 5.95
N ILE A 299 -6.11 -0.82 6.43
CA ILE A 299 -5.13 0.12 5.87
C ILE A 299 -3.73 -0.34 6.26
N CYS A 300 -3.04 -1.06 5.37
CA CYS A 300 -1.62 -1.39 5.52
C CYS A 300 -0.69 -0.28 4.99
N HIS A 301 -1.22 0.72 4.26
CA HIS A 301 -0.42 1.75 3.59
C HIS A 301 0.03 2.91 4.48
N CYS A 302 -0.34 2.89 5.77
CA CYS A 302 -0.16 4.04 6.65
C CYS A 302 1.20 4.04 7.34
N PHE A 303 2.25 4.16 6.54
CA PHE A 303 3.56 4.52 7.06
C PHE A 303 3.67 6.03 7.38
N LEU A 304 2.91 6.88 6.68
CA LEU A 304 3.10 8.35 6.74
C LEU A 304 1.86 9.17 7.10
N TRP A 305 0.63 8.64 6.99
CA TRP A 305 -0.54 9.53 6.95
C TRP A 305 -1.47 9.56 8.17
N HIS A 306 -1.48 8.52 8.99
CA HIS A 306 -2.32 8.48 10.20
C HIS A 306 -1.50 8.56 11.50
N HIS A 307 -0.18 8.69 11.42
CA HIS A 307 0.68 8.94 12.59
C HIS A 307 0.61 10.39 13.08
N THR A 308 0.29 11.33 12.17
CA THR A 308 -0.30 12.61 12.52
C THR A 308 -1.80 12.43 12.49
N GLY A 309 -2.54 12.84 13.53
CA GLY A 309 -4.00 12.77 13.58
C GLY A 309 -4.67 13.50 12.41
N ALA A 310 -4.72 12.85 11.26
CA ALA A 310 -5.47 13.28 10.10
C ALA A 310 -6.93 12.99 10.44
N MET A 311 -7.65 14.07 10.74
CA MET A 311 -9.11 14.11 10.81
C MET A 311 -9.66 13.30 9.62
N SER A 312 -10.34 12.19 9.92
CA SER A 312 -11.10 11.43 8.93
C SER A 312 -12.24 12.32 8.45
N LEU A 313 -12.00 13.12 7.41
CA LEU A 313 -13.05 13.83 6.72
C LEU A 313 -13.83 12.81 5.87
N GLN A 314 -14.87 12.25 6.47
CA GLN A 314 -15.90 11.51 5.75
C GLN A 314 -16.71 12.55 4.97
N ALA A 315 -16.82 12.38 3.65
CA ALA A 315 -17.71 13.22 2.84
C ALA A 315 -19.16 12.84 3.15
N GLY A 316 -19.71 13.45 4.20
CA GLY A 316 -21.14 13.48 4.49
C GLY A 316 -21.75 14.69 3.81
N THR A 317 -22.84 14.50 3.08
CA THR A 317 -23.70 15.58 2.60
C THR A 317 -24.52 16.07 3.78
N GLU A 318 -24.03 17.08 4.50
CA GLU A 318 -24.80 17.79 5.52
C GLU A 318 -25.24 19.17 4.99
N VAL A 319 -26.53 19.45 5.14
CA VAL A 319 -27.14 20.75 4.89
C VAL A 319 -26.88 21.60 6.14
N GLU A 320 -26.02 22.60 6.02
CA GLU A 320 -25.50 23.43 7.13
C GLU A 320 -26.56 24.32 7.80
N ASN A 321 -26.41 24.48 9.13
CA ASN A 321 -26.73 25.71 9.87
C ASN A 321 -25.69 25.95 10.99
N TYR A 322 -24.75 26.86 10.69
CA TYR A 322 -24.05 27.86 11.53
C TYR A 322 -23.42 27.56 12.93
N MET A 323 -22.06 27.66 12.96
CA MET A 323 -21.18 28.51 13.82
C MET A 323 -20.83 28.13 15.32
N PRO A 324 -19.78 28.72 15.97
CA PRO A 324 -18.34 28.39 15.86
C PRO A 324 -17.57 28.29 17.22
N HIS A 325 -16.28 27.84 17.22
CA HIS A 325 -15.10 28.46 17.91
C HIS A 325 -13.96 27.49 18.32
N ASN A 326 -12.73 27.94 17.98
CA ASN A 326 -11.42 27.92 18.66
C ASN A 326 -10.95 26.69 19.47
N ASP A 327 -9.78 26.14 19.09
CA ASP A 327 -8.53 26.28 19.87
C ASP A 327 -7.31 25.73 19.10
N LEU A 328 -6.23 26.53 19.07
CA LEU A 328 -4.96 26.24 18.40
C LEU A 328 -3.99 25.51 19.36
N CYS A 329 -3.36 24.42 18.91
CA CYS A 329 -2.25 23.78 19.63
C CYS A 329 -0.96 23.87 18.80
N GLY A 330 0.12 24.35 19.43
CA GLY A 330 1.42 24.60 18.81
C GLY A 330 2.32 23.37 18.67
N PHE A 331 3.23 23.43 17.70
CA PHE A 331 4.24 22.39 17.42
C PHE A 331 5.60 22.79 17.98
N GLN A 332 6.31 21.82 18.58
CA GLN A 332 7.73 21.96 18.91
C GLN A 332 8.48 20.75 18.33
N CYS A 333 9.47 21.01 17.47
CA CYS A 333 10.26 20.00 16.77
C CYS A 333 11.63 19.88 17.45
N SER A 334 12.04 18.68 17.86
CA SER A 334 13.38 18.43 18.41
C SER A 334 14.13 17.38 17.58
N ASN A 335 15.45 17.57 17.47
CA ASN A 335 16.40 16.93 16.54
C ASN A 335 16.73 15.45 16.82
N GLN A 336 15.82 14.69 17.41
CA GLN A 336 15.93 13.24 17.58
C GLN A 336 14.60 12.64 17.16
N GLY A 337 14.62 11.75 16.16
CA GLY A 337 13.43 11.21 15.48
C GLY A 337 12.48 10.39 16.35
N PHE A 338 11.83 11.03 17.30
CA PHE A 338 10.74 10.51 18.10
C PHE A 338 9.61 11.53 18.14
N LEU A 339 8.55 11.26 17.40
CA LEU A 339 7.26 11.91 17.60
C LEU A 339 6.37 10.92 18.37
N VAL A 340 6.32 11.07 19.69
CA VAL A 340 5.33 10.37 20.53
C VAL A 340 4.15 11.32 20.72
N VAL A 341 3.02 11.02 20.10
CA VAL A 341 1.76 11.74 20.33
C VAL A 341 0.93 10.94 21.32
N PHE A 342 0.60 11.53 22.47
CA PHE A 342 -0.40 10.98 23.38
C PHE A 342 -1.81 11.28 22.84
N SER A 343 -2.58 10.25 22.48
CA SER A 343 -4.03 10.38 22.30
C SER A 343 -4.75 10.11 23.63
N LYS A 344 -5.71 10.96 24.00
CA LYS A 344 -6.55 10.81 25.21
C LYS A 344 -7.44 9.56 25.20
N ASN A 345 -7.57 8.87 24.07
CA ASN A 345 -8.40 7.67 23.94
C ASN A 345 -7.54 6.46 23.57
N GLY A 346 -6.80 5.91 24.53
CA GLY A 346 -6.47 4.48 24.71
C GLY A 346 -5.92 3.61 23.55
N ALA A 347 -5.76 4.11 22.34
CA ALA A 347 -5.25 3.35 21.21
C ALA A 347 -3.73 3.37 21.28
N LEU A 348 -3.13 2.26 21.71
CA LEU A 348 -1.74 1.97 21.45
C LEU A 348 -1.56 1.87 19.93
N THR A 349 -1.16 2.98 19.30
CA THR A 349 -0.69 2.97 17.92
C THR A 349 0.71 2.37 17.91
N HIS A 350 0.82 1.08 17.57
CA HIS A 350 2.11 0.48 17.28
C HIS A 350 2.74 1.20 16.09
N SER A 351 3.76 2.02 16.34
CA SER A 351 4.62 2.56 15.30
C SER A 351 5.48 1.41 14.77
N VAL A 352 5.08 0.81 13.65
CA VAL A 352 6.00 -0.06 12.91
C VAL A 352 7.00 0.86 12.21
N LYS A 353 8.30 0.62 12.38
CA LYS A 353 9.36 1.37 11.69
C LYS A 353 9.45 0.88 10.24
N ALA A 354 9.73 1.80 9.31
CA ALA A 354 9.98 1.45 7.92
C ALA A 354 11.33 0.78 7.91
N LEU A 355 11.50 -0.20 7.04
CA LEU A 355 12.82 -0.76 6.81
C LEU A 355 13.73 0.39 6.33
N ASP A 356 14.64 0.88 7.19
CA ASP A 356 15.64 1.86 6.78
C ASP A 356 16.65 1.14 5.89
N ILE A 357 16.86 1.67 4.70
CA ILE A 357 17.77 1.16 3.69
C ILE A 357 18.71 2.30 3.33
N SER A 358 20.01 2.02 3.27
CA SER A 358 20.98 2.99 2.73
C SER A 358 21.71 2.42 1.53
N LEU A 359 22.01 3.28 0.58
CA LEU A 359 23.02 3.05 -0.44
C LEU A 359 24.33 3.69 0.05
N LYS A 360 25.43 2.95 0.05
CA LYS A 360 26.74 3.46 0.46
C LYS A 360 27.74 3.31 -0.67
N ILE A 361 28.37 4.40 -1.07
CA ILE A 361 29.47 4.40 -2.06
C ILE A 361 30.75 3.87 -1.39
N ASP A 362 31.48 3.01 -2.08
CA ASP A 362 32.82 2.59 -1.68
C ASP A 362 33.81 3.74 -1.88
N THR A 363 34.22 4.36 -0.77
CA THR A 363 35.08 5.54 -0.76
C THR A 363 36.54 5.22 -1.00
N GLU A 364 37.01 3.99 -0.74
CA GLU A 364 38.42 3.63 -0.98
C GLU A 364 38.70 3.57 -2.48
N LEU A 365 37.81 2.93 -3.23
CA LEU A 365 37.88 2.90 -4.70
C LEU A 365 37.77 4.31 -5.30
N ALA A 366 36.85 5.13 -4.79
CA ALA A 366 36.66 6.50 -5.25
C ALA A 366 37.92 7.37 -5.01
N LEU A 367 38.56 7.23 -3.85
CA LEU A 367 39.79 7.95 -3.51
C LEU A 367 40.98 7.50 -4.35
N GLU A 368 41.08 6.20 -4.66
CA GLU A 368 42.14 5.69 -5.53
C GLU A 368 42.02 6.25 -6.96
N VAL A 369 40.81 6.30 -7.51
CA VAL A 369 40.52 6.91 -8.81
C VAL A 369 40.78 8.42 -8.81
N GLY A 370 40.36 9.13 -7.76
CA GLY A 370 40.62 10.57 -7.59
C GLY A 370 42.12 10.91 -7.56
N ARG A 371 42.92 10.11 -6.83
CA ARG A 371 44.38 10.27 -6.76
C ARG A 371 45.05 10.02 -8.11
N ARG A 372 44.61 9.00 -8.86
CA ARG A 372 45.16 8.67 -10.19
C ARG A 372 44.86 9.75 -11.24
N THR A 373 43.72 10.43 -11.13
CA THR A 373 43.28 11.45 -12.10
C THR A 373 43.72 12.88 -11.75
N LYS A 374 44.39 13.10 -10.60
CA LYS A 374 44.76 14.42 -10.05
C LYS A 374 43.55 15.37 -9.89
N ARG A 375 42.37 14.82 -9.62
CA ARG A 375 41.12 15.58 -9.42
C ARG A 375 40.60 15.53 -7.98
N ALA A 376 41.36 14.89 -7.07
CA ALA A 376 41.07 14.81 -5.64
C ALA A 376 41.59 16.03 -4.88
#